data_AF-A0A960KZN2-F1
#
_entry.id   AF-A0A960KZN2-F1
#
_cell.length_a   1.000
_cell.length_b   1.000
_cell.length_c   1.000
_cell.angle_alpha   90.00
_cell.angle_beta   90.00
_cell.angle_gamma   90.00
#
_symmetry.space_group_name_H-M   'P 1'
#
loop_
_entity.id
_entity.type
_entity.pdbx_description
1 polymer ?
#
loop_
_entity_poly.entity_id
_entity_poly.type
_entity_poly.pdbx_seq_one_letter_code
_entity_poly.pdbx_strand_id
1 'polypeptide(L)'
;MNSSYGTAPTPESKMAQVKKVRWAVLRESIQHPTTVFPLAIASVAGIYASAIHFDATSFLWTAVPALLGVGSWIYHYFIRFDKIANKHLEKLKFQALELKKSVAEELYKECRHHGFSEGAKEVRELEQAFIQLWTFLKDQQGGAPIASAERFLSLAEDSFQEGLGMLRSGLETFKLLKTLDHQKLQREVVAWMAEMKKYERDPERYAIQMSALKTKIQSHHTRLNIYRDKLNQVHQFLAQSE
;
A
#
# COMPACT_ATOMS: atom_id res chain seq x y z
N MET A 1 -2.66 1.00 -20.27
CA MET A 1 -2.55 0.46 -18.90
C MET A 1 -1.87 1.51 -18.06
N ASN A 2 -2.64 2.29 -17.31
CA ASN A 2 -2.14 3.39 -16.48
C ASN A 2 -1.62 2.82 -15.16
N SER A 3 -0.30 2.84 -15.01
CA SER A 3 0.37 2.61 -13.73
C SER A 3 0.01 3.75 -12.78
N SER A 4 -0.94 3.50 -11.88
CA SER A 4 -1.23 4.38 -10.76
C SER A 4 -0.12 4.24 -9.71
N TYR A 5 1.08 4.70 -10.05
CA TYR A 5 2.07 5.06 -9.04
C TYR A 5 1.39 6.06 -8.11
N GLY A 6 1.33 5.72 -6.83
CA GLY A 6 0.89 6.63 -5.78
C GLY A 6 1.77 7.88 -5.87
N THR A 7 1.25 8.93 -6.49
CA THR A 7 1.89 10.23 -6.52
C THR A 7 2.08 10.66 -5.07
N ALA A 8 3.32 10.97 -4.71
CA ALA A 8 3.63 11.57 -3.42
C ALA A 8 2.62 12.70 -3.17
N PRO A 9 1.98 12.76 -1.99
CA PRO A 9 0.89 13.70 -1.75
C PRO A 9 1.38 15.11 -2.04
N THR A 10 0.75 15.75 -3.04
CA THR A 10 1.06 17.13 -3.44
C THR A 10 0.96 18.05 -2.23
N PRO A 11 1.73 19.16 -2.19
CA PRO A 11 1.69 20.10 -1.07
C PRO A 11 0.26 20.52 -0.71
N GLU A 12 -0.61 20.66 -1.72
CA GLU A 12 -2.02 20.97 -1.57
C GLU A 12 -2.81 19.87 -0.86
N SER A 13 -2.56 18.59 -1.17
CA SER A 13 -3.23 17.47 -0.49
C SER A 13 -2.83 17.35 0.98
N LYS A 14 -1.56 17.62 1.31
CA LYS A 14 -1.07 17.68 2.70
C LYS A 14 -1.72 18.85 3.44
N MET A 15 -1.78 20.03 2.83
CA MET A 15 -2.45 21.20 3.44
C MET A 15 -3.96 20.98 3.63
N ALA A 16 -4.62 20.29 2.70
CA ALA A 16 -6.04 19.93 2.82
C ALA A 16 -6.28 18.93 3.97
N GLN A 17 -5.41 17.95 4.14
CA GLN A 17 -5.48 17.02 5.28
C GLN A 17 -5.23 17.73 6.61
N VAL A 18 -4.21 18.61 6.69
CA VAL A 18 -3.95 19.43 7.88
C VAL A 18 -5.13 20.34 8.21
N LYS A 19 -5.76 20.97 7.21
CA LYS A 19 -6.97 21.78 7.42
C LYS A 19 -8.13 20.94 7.93
N LYS A 20 -8.39 19.76 7.37
CA LYS A 20 -9.46 18.85 7.83
C LYS A 20 -9.23 18.37 9.26
N VAL A 21 -8.00 17.99 9.61
CA VAL A 21 -7.64 17.59 10.98
C VAL A 21 -7.81 18.77 11.93
N ARG A 22 -7.33 19.96 11.58
CA ARG A 22 -7.54 21.18 12.40
C ARG A 22 -9.01 21.51 12.61
N TRP A 23 -9.84 21.36 11.58
CA TRP A 23 -11.28 21.65 11.66
C TRP A 23 -12.04 20.63 12.52
N ALA A 24 -11.70 19.34 12.39
CA ALA A 24 -12.25 18.29 13.24
C ALA A 24 -11.91 18.54 14.72
N VAL A 25 -10.65 18.88 15.01
CA VAL A 25 -10.19 19.19 16.37
C VAL A 25 -10.84 20.47 16.91
N LEU A 26 -11.02 21.49 16.08
CA LEU A 26 -11.75 22.73 16.43
C LEU A 26 -13.20 22.43 16.83
N ARG A 27 -13.91 21.63 16.03
CA ARG A 27 -15.30 21.26 16.27
C ARG A 27 -15.46 20.48 17.58
N GLU A 28 -14.55 19.55 17.85
CA GLU A 28 -14.57 18.73 19.06
C GLU A 28 -14.15 19.53 20.32
N SER A 29 -13.25 20.52 20.16
CA SER A 29 -12.84 21.43 21.25
C SER A 29 -13.94 22.43 21.65
N ILE A 30 -14.77 22.85 20.69
CA ILE A 30 -15.91 23.76 20.93
C ILE A 30 -17.05 23.05 21.70
N GLN A 31 -17.15 21.72 21.62
CA GLN A 31 -18.19 20.95 22.31
C GLN A 31 -17.84 20.57 23.76
N HIS A 32 -16.69 20.98 24.29
CA HIS A 32 -16.30 20.64 25.66
C HIS A 32 -17.10 21.48 26.69
N PRO A 33 -17.68 20.86 27.74
CA PRO A 33 -18.50 21.56 28.73
C PRO A 33 -17.73 22.70 29.44
N THR A 34 -16.43 22.52 29.66
CA THR A 34 -15.55 23.52 30.29
C THR A 34 -15.30 24.76 29.43
N THR A 35 -15.64 24.73 28.14
CA THR A 35 -15.59 25.87 27.21
C THR A 35 -16.97 26.43 26.89
N VAL A 36 -18.00 25.57 26.83
CA VAL A 36 -19.38 25.98 26.56
C VAL A 36 -19.98 26.74 27.75
N PHE A 37 -19.77 26.28 28.99
CA PHE A 37 -20.38 26.92 30.17
C PHE A 37 -19.88 28.36 30.43
N PRO A 38 -18.56 28.65 30.47
CA PRO A 38 -18.08 30.02 30.68
C PRO A 38 -18.47 30.97 29.56
N LEU A 39 -18.51 30.48 28.32
CA LEU A 39 -18.85 31.27 27.14
C LEU A 39 -20.36 31.55 27.08
N ALA A 40 -21.20 30.59 27.49
CA ALA A 40 -22.64 30.81 27.68
C ALA A 40 -22.92 31.82 28.80
N ILE A 41 -22.23 31.72 29.94
CA ILE A 41 -22.33 32.68 31.05
C ILE A 41 -21.90 34.08 30.61
N ALA A 42 -20.77 34.21 29.88
CA ALA A 42 -20.32 35.48 29.33
C ALA A 42 -21.31 36.06 28.30
N SER A 43 -21.96 35.21 27.50
CA SER A 43 -22.97 35.64 26.52
C SER A 43 -24.22 36.19 27.21
N VAL A 44 -24.74 35.48 28.22
CA VAL A 44 -25.91 35.93 29.00
C VAL A 44 -25.60 37.20 29.78
N ALA A 45 -24.42 37.26 30.43
CA ALA A 45 -23.97 38.46 31.13
C ALA A 45 -23.76 39.65 30.18
N GLY A 46 -23.27 39.42 28.95
CA GLY A 46 -23.08 40.45 27.94
C GLY A 46 -24.40 41.02 27.39
N ILE A 47 -25.40 40.16 27.19
CA ILE A 47 -26.75 40.57 26.80
C ILE A 47 -27.42 41.37 27.94
N TYR A 48 -27.22 40.93 29.19
CA TYR A 48 -27.73 41.64 30.36
C TYR A 48 -27.06 43.02 30.54
N ALA A 49 -25.75 43.10 30.37
CA ALA A 49 -24.97 44.34 30.50
C ALA A 49 -25.25 45.37 29.38
N SER A 50 -25.63 44.93 28.18
CA SER A 50 -26.02 45.84 27.10
C SER A 50 -27.44 46.39 27.27
N ALA A 51 -28.32 45.68 27.96
CA ALA A 51 -29.69 46.10 28.22
C ALA A 51 -29.82 47.06 29.41
N ILE A 52 -28.96 46.94 30.42
CA ILE A 52 -29.02 47.71 31.67
C ILE A 52 -27.66 48.39 31.83
N HIS A 53 -27.52 49.59 31.25
CA HIS A 53 -26.36 50.50 31.31
C HIS A 53 -24.98 49.92 31.70
N PHE A 54 -24.02 50.08 30.79
CA PHE A 54 -22.64 49.59 30.91
C PHE A 54 -21.90 50.20 32.13
N ASP A 55 -21.97 49.52 33.27
CA ASP A 55 -21.24 49.87 34.49
C ASP A 55 -19.94 49.04 34.63
N ALA A 56 -18.98 49.56 35.38
CA ALA A 56 -17.67 48.92 35.61
C ALA A 56 -17.82 47.51 36.23
N THR A 57 -18.86 47.30 37.03
CA THR A 57 -19.21 46.01 37.62
C THR A 57 -19.69 45.00 36.56
N SER A 58 -20.57 45.42 35.64
CA SER A 58 -21.05 44.62 34.52
C SER A 58 -19.92 44.23 33.54
N PHE A 59 -18.93 45.11 33.37
CA PHE A 59 -17.72 44.78 32.59
C PHE A 59 -16.88 43.70 33.25
N LEU A 60 -16.68 43.74 34.57
CA LEU A 60 -15.93 42.70 35.29
C LEU A 60 -16.61 41.32 35.22
N TRP A 61 -17.95 41.28 35.36
CA TRP A 61 -18.72 40.04 35.28
C TRP A 61 -18.80 39.43 33.88
N THR A 62 -18.50 40.21 32.83
CA THR A 62 -18.45 39.72 31.44
C THR A 62 -17.02 39.38 31.00
N ALA A 63 -16.06 40.24 31.33
CA ALA A 63 -14.68 40.11 30.90
C ALA A 63 -13.94 38.95 31.58
N VAL A 64 -14.14 38.75 32.89
CA VAL A 64 -13.41 37.70 33.64
C VAL A 64 -13.82 36.29 33.20
N PRO A 65 -15.11 35.93 33.08
CA PRO A 65 -15.52 34.63 32.57
C PRO A 65 -15.17 34.43 31.09
N ALA A 66 -15.21 35.49 30.27
CA ALA A 66 -14.80 35.43 28.88
C ALA A 66 -13.30 35.11 28.74
N LEU A 67 -12.45 35.77 29.52
CA LEU A 67 -11.01 35.52 29.53
C LEU A 67 -10.67 34.13 30.06
N LEU A 68 -11.35 33.67 31.11
CA LEU A 68 -11.20 32.30 31.61
C LEU A 68 -11.70 31.24 30.61
N GLY A 69 -12.78 31.52 29.90
CA GLY A 69 -13.30 30.66 28.84
C GLY A 69 -12.34 30.55 27.65
N VAL A 70 -11.79 31.67 27.18
CA VAL A 70 -10.79 31.70 26.12
C VAL A 70 -9.47 31.06 26.58
N GLY A 71 -9.03 31.33 27.82
CA GLY A 71 -7.83 30.72 28.39
C GLY A 71 -7.95 29.21 28.56
N SER A 72 -9.09 28.72 29.05
CA SER A 72 -9.43 27.30 29.14
C SER A 72 -9.49 26.65 27.76
N TRP A 73 -10.09 27.33 26.76
CA TRP A 73 -10.11 26.87 25.37
C TRP A 73 -8.72 26.75 24.78
N ILE A 74 -7.86 27.76 24.95
CA ILE A 74 -6.48 27.75 24.46
C ILE A 74 -5.70 26.62 25.13
N TYR A 75 -5.83 26.46 26.45
CA TYR A 75 -5.17 25.39 27.20
C TYR A 75 -5.61 24.00 26.72
N HIS A 76 -6.93 23.76 26.60
CA HIS A 76 -7.47 22.51 26.09
C HIS A 76 -7.13 22.26 24.61
N TYR A 77 -7.13 23.32 23.79
CA TYR A 77 -6.75 23.21 22.39
C TYR A 77 -5.28 22.80 22.29
N PHE A 78 -4.34 23.55 22.87
CA PHE A 78 -2.91 23.24 22.74
C PHE A 78 -2.49 21.92 23.40
N ILE A 79 -2.98 21.60 24.61
CA ILE A 79 -2.52 20.40 25.33
C ILE A 79 -3.19 19.11 24.82
N ARG A 80 -4.40 19.21 24.28
CA ARG A 80 -5.16 18.04 23.80
C ARG A 80 -5.04 17.84 22.29
N PHE A 81 -4.58 18.85 21.55
CA PHE A 81 -4.32 18.75 20.11
C PHE A 81 -3.36 17.60 19.80
N ASP A 82 -2.24 17.49 20.50
CA ASP A 82 -1.25 16.44 20.25
C ASP A 82 -1.85 15.04 20.46
N LYS A 83 -2.70 14.87 21.48
CA LYS A 83 -3.39 13.60 21.73
C LYS A 83 -4.37 13.25 20.62
N ILE A 84 -5.16 14.21 20.14
CA ILE A 84 -6.14 13.97 19.06
C ILE A 84 -5.45 13.76 17.71
N ALA A 85 -4.39 14.53 17.43
CA ALA A 85 -3.55 14.40 16.24
C ALA A 85 -2.88 13.02 16.18
N ASN A 86 -2.27 12.58 17.29
CA ASN A 86 -1.66 11.25 17.38
C ASN A 86 -2.70 10.14 17.17
N LYS A 87 -3.90 10.28 17.75
CA LYS A 87 -4.98 9.29 17.57
C LYS A 87 -5.47 9.21 16.11
N HIS A 88 -5.50 10.33 15.40
CA HIS A 88 -5.82 10.35 13.96
C HIS A 88 -4.69 9.74 13.12
N LEU A 89 -3.43 10.04 13.44
CA LEU A 89 -2.29 9.45 12.75
C LEU A 89 -2.22 7.94 12.95
N GLU A 90 -2.48 7.44 14.17
CA GLU A 90 -2.57 6.01 14.43
C GLU A 90 -3.69 5.35 13.62
N LYS A 91 -4.86 5.98 13.53
CA LYS A 91 -5.96 5.47 12.72
C LYS A 91 -5.58 5.37 11.25
N LEU A 92 -4.88 6.38 10.71
CA LEU A 92 -4.39 6.35 9.33
C LEU A 92 -3.35 5.25 9.12
N LYS A 93 -2.40 5.08 10.04
CA LYS A 93 -1.40 4.00 9.98
C LYS A 93 -2.08 2.62 10.01
N PHE A 94 -3.11 2.44 10.83
CA PHE A 94 -3.88 1.19 10.89
C PHE A 94 -4.66 0.91 9.61
N GLN A 95 -5.31 1.93 9.03
CA GLN A 95 -6.00 1.79 7.74
C GLN A 95 -5.04 1.43 6.60
N ALA A 96 -3.84 2.02 6.58
CA ALA A 96 -2.81 1.68 5.61
C ALA A 96 -2.33 0.23 5.76
N LEU A 97 -2.19 -0.27 7.00
CA LEU A 97 -1.85 -1.66 7.27
C LEU A 97 -2.93 -2.63 6.77
N GLU A 98 -4.21 -2.34 7.02
CA GLU A 98 -5.32 -3.17 6.55
C GLU A 98 -5.38 -3.23 5.01
N LEU A 99 -5.15 -2.10 4.33
CA LEU A 99 -5.06 -2.09 2.87
C LEU A 99 -3.93 -3.00 2.38
N LYS A 100 -2.76 -2.95 3.00
CA LYS A 100 -1.61 -3.79 2.64
C LYS A 100 -1.90 -5.28 2.82
N LYS A 101 -2.52 -5.67 3.93
CA LYS A 101 -2.99 -7.05 4.14
C LYS A 101 -3.97 -7.48 3.06
N SER A 102 -4.92 -6.61 2.69
CA SER A 102 -5.90 -6.93 1.66
C SER A 102 -5.25 -7.22 0.30
N VAL A 103 -4.20 -6.47 -0.06
CA VAL A 103 -3.43 -6.68 -1.30
C VAL A 103 -2.67 -8.01 -1.25
N ALA A 104 -2.02 -8.33 -0.13
CA ALA A 104 -1.35 -9.62 0.04
C ALA A 104 -2.35 -10.79 -0.01
N GLU A 105 -3.50 -10.66 0.64
CA GLU A 105 -4.57 -11.66 0.62
C GLU A 105 -5.13 -11.89 -0.79
N GLU A 106 -5.30 -10.83 -1.58
CA GLU A 106 -5.72 -10.92 -2.98
C GLU A 106 -4.69 -11.68 -3.81
N LEU A 107 -3.40 -11.33 -3.69
CA LEU A 107 -2.32 -12.01 -4.40
C LEU A 107 -2.20 -13.48 -3.99
N TYR A 108 -2.36 -13.77 -2.69
CA TYR A 108 -2.40 -15.15 -2.17
C TYR A 108 -3.52 -15.97 -2.81
N LYS A 109 -4.74 -15.42 -2.86
CA LYS A 109 -5.90 -16.07 -3.49
C LYS A 109 -5.65 -16.30 -4.98
N GLU A 110 -5.05 -15.33 -5.65
CA GLU A 110 -4.71 -15.43 -7.07
C GLU A 110 -3.69 -16.54 -7.33
N CYS A 111 -2.61 -16.61 -6.54
CA CYS A 111 -1.63 -17.71 -6.61
C CYS A 111 -2.31 -19.07 -6.40
N ARG A 112 -3.16 -19.21 -5.38
CA ARG A 112 -3.91 -20.45 -5.11
C ARG A 112 -4.84 -20.83 -6.26
N HIS A 113 -5.56 -19.86 -6.83
CA HIS A 113 -6.48 -20.08 -7.94
C HIS A 113 -5.76 -20.63 -9.18
N HIS A 114 -4.57 -20.12 -9.48
CA HIS A 114 -3.78 -20.58 -10.63
C HIS A 114 -2.96 -21.85 -10.36
N GLY A 115 -2.86 -22.29 -9.11
CA GLY A 115 -2.08 -23.46 -8.69
C GLY A 115 -0.59 -23.15 -8.44
N PHE A 116 -0.24 -21.87 -8.25
CA PHE A 116 1.12 -21.45 -7.91
C PHE A 116 1.33 -21.55 -6.38
N SER A 117 1.50 -22.78 -5.89
CA SER A 117 1.54 -23.06 -4.44
C SER A 117 2.76 -22.46 -3.73
N GLU A 118 3.94 -22.45 -4.36
CA GLU A 118 5.13 -21.81 -3.80
C GLU A 118 4.92 -20.31 -3.66
N GLY A 119 4.49 -19.61 -4.72
CA GLY A 119 4.19 -18.19 -4.63
C GLY A 119 3.13 -17.85 -3.59
N ALA A 120 2.12 -18.71 -3.40
CA ALA A 120 1.14 -18.51 -2.32
C ALA A 120 1.76 -18.64 -0.92
N LYS A 121 2.71 -19.56 -0.72
CA LYS A 121 3.45 -19.70 0.54
C LYS A 121 4.30 -18.45 0.81
N GLU A 122 5.06 -18.00 -0.18
CA GLU A 122 5.93 -16.81 -0.06
C GLU A 122 5.12 -15.54 0.27
N VAL A 123 3.95 -15.34 -0.35
CA VAL A 123 3.07 -14.21 -0.01
C VAL A 123 2.68 -14.21 1.47
N ARG A 124 2.41 -15.39 2.05
CA ARG A 124 2.04 -15.51 3.47
C ARG A 124 3.22 -15.27 4.39
N GLU A 125 4.38 -15.80 4.05
CA GLU A 125 5.60 -15.61 4.84
C GLU A 125 6.02 -14.13 4.84
N LEU A 126 5.95 -13.47 3.68
CA LEU A 126 6.18 -12.04 3.55
C LEU A 126 5.17 -11.19 4.34
N GLU A 127 3.87 -11.52 4.27
CA GLU A 127 2.82 -10.88 5.06
C GLU A 127 3.10 -10.99 6.57
N GLN A 128 3.43 -12.20 7.04
CA GLN A 128 3.72 -12.46 8.44
C GLN A 128 4.97 -11.70 8.92
N ALA A 129 6.06 -11.75 8.15
CA ALA A 129 7.30 -11.04 8.47
C ALA A 129 7.06 -9.52 8.58
N PHE A 130 6.30 -8.94 7.64
CA PHE A 130 5.95 -7.54 7.67
C PHE A 130 5.10 -7.16 8.90
N ILE A 131 4.08 -7.96 9.24
CA ILE A 131 3.24 -7.72 10.42
C ILE A 131 4.06 -7.80 11.72
N GLN A 132 4.95 -8.79 11.84
CA GLN A 132 5.83 -8.93 13.00
C GLN A 132 6.76 -7.72 13.14
N LEU A 133 7.40 -7.30 12.05
CA LEU A 133 8.28 -6.13 12.04
C LEU A 133 7.53 -4.84 12.35
N TRP A 134 6.34 -4.64 11.76
CA TRP A 134 5.49 -3.50 12.05
C TRP A 134 5.13 -3.43 13.54
N THR A 135 4.78 -4.57 14.13
CA THR A 135 4.36 -4.65 15.55
C THR A 135 5.54 -4.34 16.47
N PHE A 136 6.69 -4.94 16.18
CA PHE A 136 7.94 -4.67 16.89
C PHE A 136 8.34 -3.19 16.85
N LEU A 137 8.29 -2.57 15.67
CA LEU A 137 8.63 -1.16 15.50
C LEU A 137 7.63 -0.22 16.17
N LYS A 138 6.35 -0.61 16.24
CA LYS A 138 5.35 0.15 17.00
C LYS A 138 5.63 0.08 18.51
N ASP A 139 5.91 -1.11 19.04
CA ASP A 139 6.13 -1.30 20.47
C ASP A 139 7.42 -0.59 20.94
N GLN A 140 8.44 -0.48 20.09
CA GLN A 140 9.69 0.25 20.39
C GLN A 140 9.56 1.79 20.42
N GLN A 141 8.48 2.39 19.91
CA GLN A 141 8.30 3.85 19.95
C GLN A 141 8.20 4.41 21.38
N GLY A 142 8.04 3.55 22.39
CA GLY A 142 8.12 3.94 23.80
C GLY A 142 9.55 4.10 24.37
N GLY A 143 10.60 3.63 23.68
CA GLY A 143 11.97 3.58 24.23
C GLY A 143 13.11 4.02 23.32
N ALA A 144 12.91 4.08 22.00
CA ALA A 144 13.93 4.50 21.02
C ALA A 144 13.69 5.92 20.47
N PRO A 145 14.71 6.60 19.90
CA PRO A 145 14.51 7.88 19.23
C PRO A 145 13.48 7.75 18.10
N ILE A 146 12.37 8.48 18.21
CA ILE A 146 11.18 8.39 17.31
C ILE A 146 11.57 8.42 15.82
N ALA A 147 12.60 9.20 15.46
CA ALA A 147 13.07 9.36 14.09
C ALA A 147 13.69 8.09 13.47
N SER A 148 14.25 7.16 14.26
CA SER A 148 14.82 5.92 13.71
C SER A 148 13.73 4.90 13.41
N ALA A 149 12.75 4.74 14.31
CA ALA A 149 11.65 3.79 14.16
C ALA A 149 10.80 4.10 12.92
N GLU A 150 10.50 5.38 12.65
CA GLU A 150 9.73 5.77 11.45
C GLU A 150 10.49 5.50 10.14
N ARG A 151 11.82 5.66 10.11
CA ARG A 151 12.64 5.33 8.94
C ARG A 151 12.65 3.83 8.66
N PHE A 152 12.83 3.01 9.71
CA PHE A 152 12.77 1.55 9.56
C PHE A 152 11.39 1.08 9.12
N LEU A 153 10.33 1.73 9.61
CA LEU A 153 8.97 1.43 9.15
C LEU A 153 8.81 1.75 7.66
N SER A 154 9.24 2.92 7.20
CA SER A 154 9.20 3.28 5.78
C SER A 154 9.95 2.26 4.92
N LEU A 155 11.16 1.87 5.34
CA LEU A 155 11.95 0.89 4.60
C LEU A 155 11.27 -0.48 4.54
N ALA A 156 10.71 -0.94 5.67
CA ALA A 156 9.94 -2.18 5.73
C ALA A 156 8.73 -2.16 4.81
N GLU A 157 8.05 -1.02 4.71
CA GLU A 157 6.91 -0.84 3.82
C GLU A 157 7.32 -0.89 2.34
N ASP A 158 8.43 -0.26 1.98
CA ASP A 158 8.97 -0.27 0.62
C ASP A 158 9.39 -1.69 0.22
N SER A 159 10.15 -2.39 1.09
CA SER A 159 10.57 -3.78 0.85
C SER A 159 9.37 -4.74 0.75
N PHE A 160 8.33 -4.54 1.56
CA PHE A 160 7.11 -5.33 1.48
C PHE A 160 6.38 -5.14 0.14
N GLN A 161 6.26 -3.89 -0.33
CA GLN A 161 5.65 -3.60 -1.62
C GLN A 161 6.47 -4.17 -2.78
N GLU A 162 7.80 -4.05 -2.71
CA GLU A 162 8.70 -4.62 -3.70
C GLU A 162 8.58 -6.15 -3.75
N GLY A 163 8.57 -6.82 -2.61
CA GLY A 163 8.37 -8.27 -2.52
C GLY A 163 7.04 -8.72 -3.11
N LEU A 164 5.93 -8.03 -2.82
CA LEU A 164 4.64 -8.31 -3.46
C LEU A 164 4.69 -8.07 -4.99
N GLY A 165 5.43 -7.06 -5.44
CA GLY A 165 5.65 -6.79 -6.87
C GLY A 165 6.41 -7.91 -7.59
N MET A 166 7.44 -8.46 -6.93
CA MET A 166 8.19 -9.61 -7.44
C MET A 166 7.31 -10.86 -7.50
N LEU A 167 6.54 -11.15 -6.45
CA LEU A 167 5.63 -12.30 -6.40
C LEU A 167 4.52 -12.22 -7.46
N ARG A 168 3.97 -11.02 -7.70
CA ARG A 168 3.01 -10.80 -8.80
C ARG A 168 3.66 -11.05 -10.17
N SER A 169 4.89 -10.60 -10.37
CA SER A 169 5.63 -10.85 -11.61
C SER A 169 5.93 -12.34 -11.82
N GLY A 170 6.26 -13.05 -10.74
CA GLY A 170 6.38 -14.51 -10.73
C GLY A 170 5.07 -15.21 -11.10
N LEU A 171 3.95 -14.78 -10.54
CA LEU A 171 2.62 -15.30 -10.87
C LEU A 171 2.27 -15.09 -12.34
N GLU A 172 2.49 -13.90 -12.91
CA GLU A 172 2.25 -13.64 -14.33
C GLU A 172 3.12 -14.55 -15.21
N THR A 173 4.38 -14.72 -14.83
CA THR A 173 5.28 -15.64 -15.55
C THR A 173 4.78 -17.09 -15.45
N PHE A 174 4.32 -17.53 -14.28
CA PHE A 174 3.73 -18.85 -14.08
C PHE A 174 2.47 -19.06 -14.93
N LYS A 175 1.59 -18.06 -15.01
CA LYS A 175 0.40 -18.10 -15.89
C LYS A 175 0.82 -18.27 -17.36
N LEU A 176 1.81 -17.51 -17.83
CA LEU A 176 2.33 -17.64 -19.19
C LEU A 176 2.89 -19.04 -19.45
N LEU A 177 3.66 -19.60 -18.51
CA LEU A 177 4.18 -20.97 -18.61
C LEU A 177 3.03 -21.99 -18.66
N LYS A 178 1.95 -21.80 -17.89
CA LYS A 178 0.78 -22.69 -17.91
C LYS A 178 0.02 -22.65 -19.24
N THR A 179 -0.02 -21.49 -19.90
CA THR A 179 -0.65 -21.37 -21.24
C THR A 179 0.18 -21.98 -22.36
N LEU A 180 1.50 -22.10 -22.17
CA LEU A 180 2.39 -22.74 -23.14
C LEU A 180 2.35 -24.25 -22.92
N ASP A 181 1.71 -24.98 -23.83
CA ASP A 181 1.74 -26.45 -23.86
C ASP A 181 3.13 -26.94 -24.28
N HIS A 182 4.06 -26.91 -23.33
CA HIS A 182 5.46 -27.31 -23.51
C HIS A 182 5.56 -28.72 -24.11
N GLN A 183 4.71 -29.64 -23.67
CA GLN A 183 4.70 -31.02 -24.15
C GLN A 183 4.22 -31.12 -25.60
N LYS A 184 3.22 -30.33 -26.01
CA LYS A 184 2.80 -30.27 -27.41
C LYS A 184 3.88 -29.64 -28.29
N LEU A 185 4.46 -28.51 -27.88
CA LEU A 185 5.57 -27.86 -28.58
C LEU A 185 6.74 -28.82 -28.78
N GLN A 186 7.12 -29.57 -27.75
CA GLN A 186 8.20 -30.55 -27.82
C GLN A 186 7.87 -31.72 -28.75
N ARG A 187 6.63 -32.24 -28.69
CA ARG A 187 6.15 -33.30 -29.61
C ARG A 187 6.15 -32.85 -31.06
N GLU A 188 5.68 -31.63 -31.35
CA GLU A 188 5.68 -31.04 -32.70
C GLU A 188 7.10 -30.89 -33.25
N VAL A 189 8.05 -30.42 -32.43
CA VAL A 189 9.48 -30.33 -32.83
C VAL A 189 10.04 -31.70 -33.19
N VAL A 190 9.81 -32.72 -32.35
CA VAL A 190 10.30 -34.08 -32.63
C VAL A 190 9.67 -34.66 -33.90
N ALA A 191 8.36 -34.46 -34.09
CA ALA A 191 7.66 -34.91 -35.28
C ALA A 191 8.21 -34.27 -36.56
N TRP A 192 8.43 -32.95 -36.55
CA TRP A 192 8.96 -32.21 -37.70
C TRP A 192 10.44 -32.52 -37.96
N MET A 193 11.26 -32.77 -36.93
CA MET A 193 12.63 -33.25 -37.12
C MET A 193 12.67 -34.63 -37.78
N ALA A 194 11.75 -35.53 -37.40
CA ALA A 194 11.63 -36.85 -38.04
C ALA A 194 11.13 -36.74 -39.49
N GLU A 195 10.24 -35.79 -39.78
CA GLU A 195 9.76 -35.50 -41.13
C GLU A 195 10.87 -34.89 -42.00
N MET A 196 11.68 -33.99 -41.45
CA MET A 196 12.84 -33.40 -42.12
C MET A 196 13.86 -34.46 -42.56
N LYS A 197 14.13 -35.47 -41.72
CA LYS A 197 15.00 -36.61 -42.07
C LYS A 197 14.48 -37.43 -43.27
N LYS A 198 13.17 -37.41 -43.55
CA LYS A 198 12.62 -38.08 -44.73
C LYS A 198 12.95 -37.33 -46.01
N TYR A 199 13.03 -35.99 -45.94
CA TYR A 199 13.35 -35.12 -47.07
C TYR A 199 14.86 -34.99 -47.34
N GLU A 200 15.72 -35.32 -46.38
CA GLU A 200 17.19 -35.38 -46.57
C GLU A 200 17.63 -36.37 -47.65
N ARG A 201 16.80 -37.37 -47.99
CA ARG A 201 17.13 -38.36 -49.03
C ARG A 201 17.10 -37.80 -50.45
N ASP A 202 16.37 -36.70 -50.68
CA ASP A 202 16.24 -36.05 -51.99
C ASP A 202 16.10 -34.51 -51.80
N PRO A 203 17.22 -33.83 -51.49
CA PRO A 203 17.20 -32.45 -51.04
C PRO A 203 16.80 -31.44 -52.13
N GLU A 204 17.08 -31.72 -53.41
CA GLU A 204 16.70 -30.83 -54.51
C GLU A 204 15.19 -30.84 -54.74
N ARG A 205 14.54 -32.01 -54.64
CA ARG A 205 13.10 -32.16 -54.85
C ARG A 205 12.26 -31.54 -53.73
N TYR A 206 12.79 -31.48 -52.51
CA TYR A 206 12.07 -31.05 -51.31
C TYR A 206 12.62 -29.75 -50.68
N ALA A 207 13.42 -28.97 -51.39
CA ALA A 207 14.07 -27.76 -50.86
C ALA A 207 13.08 -26.78 -50.19
N ILE A 208 11.91 -26.55 -50.81
CA ILE A 208 10.87 -25.64 -50.28
C ILE A 208 10.27 -26.20 -48.99
N GLN A 209 9.89 -27.48 -48.96
CA GLN A 209 9.32 -28.13 -47.78
C GLN A 209 10.33 -28.18 -46.62
N MET A 210 11.60 -28.43 -46.94
CA MET A 210 12.68 -28.49 -45.96
C MET A 210 12.96 -27.12 -45.34
N SER A 211 12.96 -26.04 -46.14
CA SER A 211 13.10 -24.66 -45.63
C SER A 211 11.93 -24.23 -44.73
N ALA A 212 10.70 -24.60 -45.08
CA ALA A 212 9.51 -24.32 -44.28
C ALA A 212 9.55 -25.07 -42.94
N LEU A 213 9.93 -26.36 -42.96
CA LEU A 213 10.11 -27.18 -41.75
C LEU A 213 11.22 -26.62 -40.85
N LYS A 214 12.36 -26.23 -41.41
CA LYS A 214 13.46 -25.62 -40.66
C LYS A 214 13.01 -24.35 -39.95
N THR A 215 12.25 -23.49 -40.63
CA THR A 215 11.70 -22.26 -40.05
C THR A 215 10.73 -22.55 -38.90
N LYS A 216 9.84 -23.55 -39.06
CA LYS A 216 8.91 -23.98 -38.01
C LYS A 216 9.64 -24.55 -36.79
N ILE A 217 10.61 -25.44 -37.00
CA ILE A 217 11.44 -26.02 -35.95
C ILE A 217 12.18 -24.91 -35.19
N GLN A 218 12.80 -23.96 -35.91
CA GLN A 218 13.52 -22.85 -35.30
C GLN A 218 12.61 -21.96 -34.46
N SER A 219 11.42 -21.62 -34.96
CA SER A 219 10.42 -20.84 -34.21
C SER A 219 10.01 -21.54 -32.90
N HIS A 220 9.71 -22.84 -32.95
CA HIS A 220 9.35 -23.60 -31.75
C HIS A 220 10.53 -23.78 -30.79
N HIS A 221 11.76 -23.92 -31.29
CA HIS A 221 12.96 -23.95 -30.46
C HIS A 221 13.16 -22.63 -29.70
N THR A 222 12.96 -21.50 -30.37
CA THR A 222 12.98 -20.18 -29.72
C THR A 222 11.92 -20.08 -28.63
N ARG A 223 10.69 -20.56 -28.88
CA ARG A 223 9.61 -20.56 -27.87
C ARG A 223 9.95 -21.45 -26.66
N LEU A 224 10.57 -22.61 -26.90
CA LEU A 224 11.02 -23.51 -25.83
C LEU A 224 12.18 -22.91 -25.01
N ASN A 225 13.08 -22.18 -25.66
CA ASN A 225 14.15 -21.47 -24.96
C ASN A 225 13.58 -20.33 -24.09
N ILE A 226 12.67 -19.52 -24.63
CA ILE A 226 11.96 -18.48 -23.85
C ILE A 226 11.24 -19.12 -22.65
N TYR A 227 10.59 -20.26 -22.83
CA TYR A 227 9.96 -20.99 -21.74
C TYR A 227 10.97 -21.37 -20.64
N ARG A 228 12.13 -21.92 -21.02
CA ARG A 228 13.20 -22.28 -20.08
C ARG A 228 13.75 -21.06 -19.34
N ASP A 229 13.99 -19.96 -20.05
CA ASP A 229 14.48 -18.72 -19.46
C ASP A 229 13.47 -18.14 -18.47
N LYS A 230 12.18 -18.20 -18.79
CA LYS A 230 11.10 -17.75 -17.91
C LYS A 230 10.95 -18.63 -16.68
N LEU A 231 11.13 -19.94 -16.82
CA LEU A 231 11.10 -20.89 -15.71
C LEU A 231 12.29 -20.64 -14.76
N ASN A 232 13.48 -20.36 -15.30
CA ASN A 232 14.63 -19.95 -14.51
C ASN A 232 14.39 -18.63 -13.77
N GLN A 233 13.73 -17.64 -14.41
CA GLN A 233 13.36 -16.38 -13.75
C GLN A 233 12.42 -16.60 -12.57
N VAL A 234 11.41 -17.49 -12.70
CA VAL A 234 10.53 -17.84 -11.57
C VAL A 234 11.32 -18.43 -10.42
N HIS A 235 12.24 -19.36 -10.68
CA HIS A 235 13.09 -19.93 -9.64
C HIS A 235 14.00 -18.89 -8.99
N GLN A 236 14.55 -17.94 -9.76
CA GLN A 236 15.35 -16.85 -9.20
C GLN A 236 14.52 -15.94 -8.29
N PHE A 237 13.29 -15.60 -8.67
CA PHE A 237 12.42 -14.78 -7.82
C PHE A 237 12.05 -15.48 -6.52
N LEU A 238 11.77 -16.80 -6.57
CA LEU A 238 11.53 -17.58 -5.37
C LEU A 238 12.77 -17.65 -4.48
N ALA A 239 13.95 -17.89 -5.05
CA ALA A 239 15.20 -17.98 -4.29
C ALA A 239 15.66 -16.64 -3.69
N GLN A 240 15.24 -15.50 -4.24
CA GLN A 240 15.48 -14.17 -3.67
C GLN A 240 14.48 -13.81 -2.56
N SER A 241 13.40 -14.59 -2.43
CA SER A 241 12.35 -14.38 -1.42
C SER A 241 12.60 -15.20 -0.14
N GLU A 242 13.41 -16.25 -0.21
CA GLU A 242 13.94 -17.02 0.94
C GLU A 242 15.08 -16.28 1.67
#